data_AF-A0A512RJW7-F1
#
_entry.id   AF-A0A512RJW7-F1
#
_cell.length_a   1.000
_cell.length_b   1.000
_cell.length_c   1.000
_cell.angle_alpha   90.00
_cell.angle_beta   90.00
_cell.angle_gamma   90.00
#
_symmetry.space_group_name_H-M   'P 1'
#
loop_
_entity.id
_entity.type
_entity.pdbx_description
1 polymer ?
#
loop_
_entity_poly.entity_id
_entity_poly.type
_entity_poly.pdbx_seq_one_letter_code
_entity_poly.pdbx_strand_id
1 'polypeptide(L)'
;MLEYKIVNVQGDPIIGTINDEDSSITVYLPFYLQLLTLEPEITVSTGATVSPASGTLVEDLLDVFRNGREIKYIVTGKDGSKKTYTLNITVQQPPVVLEELSTAESIRNYNVRSTTLSLRITLQGSGFSENRQLMKMEMVDDEGNIYPLGIATNNFNDTQSLNINLSRNDQDLFNSFETSKTFRIRVYNYARQAITQYPIQITKT
;
A
#
# COMPACT_ATOMS: atom_id res chain seq x y z
N MET A 1 -8.61 8.84 -26.57
CA MET A 1 -7.19 8.41 -26.48
C MET A 1 -7.06 7.18 -27.36
N LEU A 2 -5.94 6.90 -28.02
CA LEU A 2 -5.86 5.77 -28.96
C LEU A 2 -5.29 4.51 -28.32
N GLU A 3 -4.22 4.63 -27.54
CA GLU A 3 -3.59 3.51 -26.85
C GLU A 3 -3.07 3.97 -25.49
N TYR A 4 -3.13 3.08 -24.51
CA TYR A 4 -2.49 3.22 -23.21
C TYR A 4 -1.88 1.88 -22.83
N LYS A 5 -0.60 1.85 -22.49
CA LYS A 5 0.06 0.62 -22.02
C LYS A 5 1.11 0.93 -20.96
N ILE A 6 1.36 -0.03 -20.08
CA ILE A 6 2.46 0.04 -19.11
C ILE A 6 3.63 -0.77 -19.67
N VAL A 7 4.79 -0.13 -19.82
CA VAL A 7 5.95 -0.69 -20.55
C VAL A 7 7.13 -1.07 -19.67
N ASN A 8 7.15 -0.67 -18.40
CA ASN A 8 8.21 -1.05 -17.45
C ASN A 8 8.02 -2.47 -16.87
N VAL A 9 7.72 -3.43 -17.74
CA VAL A 9 7.51 -4.85 -17.39
C VAL A 9 8.40 -5.73 -18.26
N GLN A 10 8.76 -6.92 -17.76
CA GLN A 10 9.45 -7.92 -18.58
C GLN A 10 8.41 -8.66 -19.43
N GLY A 11 8.65 -8.74 -20.74
CA GLY A 11 7.74 -9.38 -21.69
C GLY A 11 6.78 -8.40 -22.33
N ASP A 12 5.55 -8.86 -22.59
CA ASP A 12 4.54 -8.03 -23.24
C ASP A 12 4.05 -6.91 -22.31
N PRO A 13 3.81 -5.70 -22.84
CA PRO A 13 3.32 -4.58 -22.05
C PRO A 13 1.90 -4.85 -21.54
N ILE A 14 1.56 -4.26 -20.39
CA ILE A 14 0.20 -4.36 -19.85
C ILE A 14 -0.68 -3.35 -20.58
N ILE A 15 -1.64 -3.85 -21.38
CA ILE A 15 -2.54 -3.00 -22.15
C ILE A 15 -3.66 -2.46 -21.26
N GLY A 16 -3.87 -1.15 -21.32
CA GLY A 16 -4.99 -0.46 -20.70
C GLY A 16 -6.21 -0.46 -21.62
N THR A 17 -7.40 -0.72 -21.05
CA THR A 17 -8.67 -0.58 -21.75
C THR A 17 -9.13 0.86 -21.67
N ILE A 18 -9.29 1.53 -22.81
CA ILE A 18 -9.79 2.91 -22.89
C ILE A 18 -11.30 2.86 -23.10
N ASN A 19 -12.06 3.53 -22.24
CA ASN A 19 -13.47 3.80 -22.44
C ASN A 19 -13.63 5.31 -22.71
N ASP A 20 -13.95 5.64 -23.96
CA ASP A 20 -14.12 7.02 -24.37
C ASP A 20 -15.43 7.64 -23.86
N GLU A 21 -16.51 6.87 -23.69
CA GLU A 21 -17.78 7.42 -23.18
C GLU A 21 -17.63 7.83 -21.71
N ASP A 22 -17.03 6.95 -20.89
CA ASP A 22 -16.80 7.19 -19.47
C ASP A 22 -15.55 8.04 -19.18
N SER A 23 -14.77 8.36 -20.22
CA SER A 23 -13.46 9.02 -20.10
C SER A 23 -12.59 8.35 -19.04
N SER A 24 -12.40 7.04 -19.17
CA SER A 24 -11.61 6.24 -18.24
C SER A 24 -10.62 5.32 -18.95
N ILE A 25 -9.57 4.95 -18.20
CA ILE A 25 -8.56 3.98 -18.61
C ILE A 25 -8.52 2.93 -17.51
N THR A 26 -8.70 1.64 -17.84
CA THR A 26 -8.63 0.56 -16.86
C THR A 26 -7.41 -0.32 -17.14
N VAL A 27 -6.56 -0.50 -16.13
CA VAL A 27 -5.38 -1.37 -16.19
C VAL A 27 -5.53 -2.49 -15.15
N TYR A 28 -5.41 -3.74 -15.60
CA TYR A 28 -5.32 -4.90 -14.72
C TYR A 28 -3.85 -5.23 -14.47
N LEU A 29 -3.40 -5.07 -13.24
CA LEU A 29 -1.99 -5.22 -12.87
C LEU A 29 -1.75 -6.56 -12.16
N PRO A 30 -0.98 -7.49 -12.76
CA PRO A 30 -0.58 -8.71 -12.09
C PRO A 30 0.34 -8.41 -10.89
N PHE A 31 -0.05 -8.86 -9.70
CA PHE A 31 0.65 -8.52 -8.47
C PHE A 31 2.08 -9.07 -8.38
N TYR A 32 2.36 -10.20 -9.06
CA TYR A 32 3.67 -10.85 -9.03
C TYR A 32 4.78 -10.02 -9.70
N LEU A 33 4.42 -9.00 -10.49
CA LEU A 33 5.38 -8.06 -11.08
C LEU A 33 5.97 -7.10 -10.05
N GLN A 34 5.33 -6.95 -8.89
CA GLN A 34 5.84 -6.15 -7.75
C GLN A 34 6.24 -4.71 -8.13
N LEU A 35 5.55 -4.11 -9.11
CA LEU A 35 5.88 -2.77 -9.61
C LEU A 35 5.71 -1.71 -8.52
N LEU A 36 6.74 -0.90 -8.33
CA LEU A 36 6.74 0.27 -7.43
C LEU A 36 6.30 1.55 -8.14
N THR A 37 6.51 1.60 -9.46
CA THR A 37 6.13 2.68 -10.35
C THR A 37 5.54 2.09 -11.63
N LEU A 38 4.74 2.86 -12.36
CA LEU A 38 4.29 2.49 -13.71
C LEU A 38 4.84 3.48 -14.72
N GLU A 39 5.35 2.99 -15.85
CA GLU A 39 5.77 3.81 -16.99
C GLU A 39 4.72 3.68 -18.11
N PRO A 40 3.85 4.68 -18.29
CA PRO A 40 2.83 4.65 -19.32
C PRO A 40 3.39 5.06 -20.67
N GLU A 41 3.14 4.26 -21.71
CA GLU A 41 3.22 4.71 -23.10
C GLU A 41 1.81 5.01 -23.62
N ILE A 42 1.61 6.23 -24.12
CA ILE A 42 0.30 6.77 -24.47
C ILE A 42 0.31 7.26 -25.91
N THR A 43 -0.60 6.73 -26.71
CA THR A 43 -0.84 7.21 -28.08
C THR A 43 -2.14 8.03 -28.13
N VAL A 44 -2.07 9.21 -28.72
CA VAL A 44 -3.22 10.09 -29.00
C VAL A 44 -3.34 10.36 -30.49
N SER A 45 -4.50 10.89 -30.91
CA SER A 45 -4.76 11.22 -32.32
C SER A 45 -3.74 12.20 -32.89
N THR A 46 -3.49 12.13 -34.19
CA THR A 46 -2.51 13.01 -34.87
C THR A 46 -2.76 14.48 -34.58
N GLY A 47 -1.74 15.18 -34.08
CA GLY A 47 -1.81 16.60 -33.73
C GLY A 47 -2.46 16.91 -32.38
N ALA A 48 -2.93 15.89 -31.65
CA ALA A 48 -3.31 16.02 -30.25
C ALA A 48 -2.08 15.89 -29.33
N THR A 49 -2.23 16.36 -28.09
CA THR A 49 -1.23 16.21 -27.02
C THR A 49 -1.87 15.58 -25.78
N VAL A 50 -1.05 15.05 -24.88
CA VAL A 50 -1.51 14.50 -23.59
C VAL A 50 -0.65 15.04 -22.44
N SER A 51 -1.29 15.34 -21.31
CA SER A 51 -0.64 15.74 -20.06
C SER A 51 -1.21 14.95 -18.87
N PRO A 52 -0.41 14.29 -18.03
CA PRO A 52 1.04 14.12 -18.14
C PRO A 52 1.47 13.49 -19.47
N ALA A 53 2.69 13.82 -19.92
CA ALA A 53 3.21 13.32 -21.18
C ALA A 53 3.45 11.80 -21.10
N SER A 54 3.38 11.11 -22.24
CA SER A 54 3.81 9.71 -22.35
C SER A 54 5.23 9.54 -21.75
N GLY A 55 5.44 8.46 -21.00
CA GLY A 55 6.67 8.21 -20.23
C GLY A 55 6.74 8.90 -18.87
N THR A 56 5.78 9.77 -18.51
CA THR A 56 5.73 10.33 -17.15
C THR A 56 5.34 9.24 -16.17
N LEU A 57 6.25 8.92 -15.23
CA LEU A 57 6.06 7.85 -14.26
C LEU A 57 4.87 8.13 -13.34
N VAL A 58 4.10 7.07 -13.09
CA VAL A 58 3.18 7.00 -11.96
C VAL A 58 3.96 6.43 -10.79
N GLU A 59 4.34 7.30 -9.85
CA GLU A 59 5.07 6.92 -8.64
C GLU A 59 4.11 6.72 -7.45
N ASP A 60 4.63 6.31 -6.30
CA ASP A 60 3.90 6.12 -5.03
C ASP A 60 2.54 5.41 -5.18
N LEU A 61 2.58 4.21 -5.76
CA LEU A 61 1.38 3.39 -5.98
C LEU A 61 0.66 3.03 -4.67
N LEU A 62 1.37 3.02 -3.54
CA LEU A 62 0.73 2.77 -2.25
C LEU A 62 -0.24 3.90 -1.88
N ASP A 63 0.10 5.16 -2.17
CA ASP A 63 -0.83 6.28 -1.97
C ASP A 63 -2.07 6.17 -2.89
N VAL A 64 -1.89 5.70 -4.14
CA VAL A 64 -3.00 5.42 -5.06
C VAL A 64 -3.95 4.38 -4.48
N PHE A 65 -3.41 3.25 -4.02
CA PHE A 65 -4.25 2.14 -3.55
C PHE A 65 -4.86 2.36 -2.17
N ARG A 66 -4.19 3.13 -1.31
CA ARG A 66 -4.58 3.28 0.10
C ARG A 66 -5.37 4.53 0.38
N ASN A 67 -4.95 5.63 -0.22
CA ASN A 67 -5.49 6.96 0.05
C ASN A 67 -6.35 7.46 -1.12
N GLY A 68 -6.45 6.69 -2.20
CA GLY A 68 -7.33 6.99 -3.33
C GLY A 68 -6.83 8.15 -4.20
N ARG A 69 -5.52 8.38 -4.28
CA ARG A 69 -4.98 9.41 -5.17
C ARG A 69 -5.36 9.12 -6.62
N GLU A 70 -6.11 10.04 -7.20
CA GLU A 70 -6.53 9.96 -8.60
C GLU A 70 -5.37 10.27 -9.55
N ILE A 71 -5.28 9.51 -10.64
CA ILE A 71 -4.35 9.75 -11.74
C ILE A 71 -5.17 10.13 -12.96
N LYS A 72 -4.89 11.31 -13.54
CA LYS A 72 -5.65 11.86 -14.66
C LYS A 72 -4.75 12.21 -15.83
N TYR A 73 -5.24 11.98 -17.03
CA TYR A 73 -4.60 12.37 -18.29
C TYR A 73 -5.51 13.29 -19.10
N ILE A 74 -5.04 14.48 -19.42
CA ILE A 74 -5.78 15.46 -20.22
C ILE A 74 -5.28 15.36 -21.66
N VAL A 75 -6.13 14.86 -22.55
CA VAL A 75 -5.89 14.88 -23.99
C VAL A 75 -6.42 16.20 -24.55
N THR A 76 -5.55 16.95 -25.23
CA THR A 76 -5.94 18.18 -25.95
C THR A 76 -5.89 17.90 -27.44
N GLY A 77 -7.04 17.98 -28.12
CA GLY A 77 -7.17 17.81 -29.55
C GLY A 77 -6.46 18.93 -30.32
N LYS A 78 -6.22 18.71 -31.62
CA LYS A 78 -5.62 19.71 -32.51
C LYS A 78 -6.43 21.00 -32.59
N ASP A 79 -7.74 20.91 -32.43
CA ASP A 79 -8.69 22.02 -32.38
C ASP A 79 -8.75 22.73 -31.01
N GLY A 80 -7.96 22.28 -30.04
CA GLY A 80 -7.95 22.80 -28.67
C GLY A 80 -9.00 22.21 -27.74
N SER A 81 -9.88 21.32 -28.22
CA SER A 81 -10.83 20.59 -27.37
C SER A 81 -10.08 19.74 -26.33
N LYS A 82 -10.66 19.57 -25.14
CA LYS A 82 -10.01 18.82 -24.05
C LYS A 82 -10.90 17.71 -23.55
N LYS A 83 -10.28 16.58 -23.22
CA LYS A 83 -10.92 15.44 -22.58
C LYS A 83 -10.00 14.85 -21.52
N THR A 84 -10.53 14.72 -20.30
CA THR A 84 -9.78 14.22 -19.14
C THR A 84 -10.14 12.76 -18.90
N TYR A 85 -9.16 11.88 -18.92
CA TYR A 85 -9.31 10.46 -18.63
C TYR A 85 -8.81 10.16 -17.23
N THR A 86 -9.59 9.42 -16.44
CA THR A 86 -9.16 8.91 -15.13
C THR A 86 -8.60 7.50 -15.28
N LEU A 87 -7.40 7.26 -14.75
CA LEU A 87 -6.79 5.94 -14.72
C LEU A 87 -7.26 5.15 -13.49
N ASN A 88 -7.88 4.01 -13.76
CA ASN A 88 -8.32 3.02 -12.79
C ASN A 88 -7.36 1.82 -12.81
N ILE A 89 -6.65 1.60 -11.70
CA ILE A 89 -5.71 0.48 -11.57
C ILE A 89 -6.36 -0.60 -10.70
N THR A 90 -6.58 -1.78 -11.29
CA THR A 90 -7.06 -2.96 -10.57
C THR A 90 -5.94 -3.96 -10.42
N VAL A 91 -5.39 -4.07 -9.22
CA VAL A 91 -4.37 -5.08 -8.93
C VAL A 91 -5.02 -6.45 -8.70
N GLN A 92 -4.56 -7.44 -9.46
CA GLN A 92 -5.00 -8.83 -9.40
C GLN A 92 -4.32 -9.57 -8.25
N GLN A 93 -4.48 -9.05 -7.03
CA GLN A 93 -3.82 -9.57 -5.83
C GLN A 93 -4.78 -10.40 -4.97
N PRO A 94 -4.34 -11.58 -4.47
CA PRO A 94 -5.06 -12.31 -3.43
C PRO A 94 -5.26 -11.47 -2.16
N PRO A 95 -6.21 -11.81 -1.28
CA PRO A 95 -6.35 -11.16 0.02
C PRO A 95 -5.07 -11.28 0.87
N VAL A 96 -4.81 -10.28 1.70
CA VAL A 96 -3.87 -10.39 2.82
C VAL A 96 -4.66 -10.79 4.06
N VAL A 97 -4.17 -11.78 4.80
CA VAL A 97 -4.83 -12.30 6.00
C VAL A 97 -3.85 -12.24 7.16
N LEU A 98 -4.31 -11.81 8.33
CA LEU A 98 -3.53 -11.78 9.56
C LEU A 98 -4.06 -12.86 10.50
N GLU A 99 -3.16 -13.58 11.15
CA GLU A 99 -3.51 -14.38 12.31
C GLU A 99 -3.66 -13.46 13.52
N GLU A 100 -4.72 -13.67 14.30
CA GLU A 100 -4.99 -12.87 15.48
C GLU A 100 -3.95 -13.12 16.57
N LEU A 101 -3.45 -12.05 17.17
CA LEU A 101 -2.55 -12.12 18.32
C LEU A 101 -3.30 -12.26 19.65
N SER A 102 -4.58 -11.88 19.65
CA SER A 102 -5.49 -11.82 20.79
C SER A 102 -6.80 -12.52 20.44
N THR A 103 -7.69 -12.67 21.42
CA THR A 103 -9.06 -13.12 21.22
C THR A 103 -10.03 -12.15 21.90
N ALA A 104 -11.34 -12.37 21.77
CA ALA A 104 -12.36 -11.59 22.47
C ALA A 104 -12.22 -11.65 24.00
N GLU A 105 -11.71 -12.77 24.53
CA GLU A 105 -11.64 -13.04 25.97
C GLU A 105 -10.24 -12.82 26.55
N SER A 106 -9.21 -12.76 25.69
CA SER A 106 -7.82 -12.64 26.11
C SER A 106 -7.05 -11.69 25.21
N ILE A 107 -6.73 -10.51 25.76
CA ILE A 107 -5.87 -9.52 25.12
C ILE A 107 -4.41 -9.90 25.40
N ARG A 108 -3.63 -10.05 24.33
CA ARG A 108 -2.20 -10.29 24.45
C ARG A 108 -1.49 -9.03 24.91
N ASN A 109 -0.82 -9.15 26.05
CA ASN A 109 -0.04 -8.07 26.66
C ASN A 109 1.44 -8.23 26.31
N TYR A 110 2.01 -7.18 25.71
CA TYR A 110 3.44 -7.01 25.53
C TYR A 110 3.93 -5.99 26.53
N ASN A 111 5.08 -6.25 27.14
CA ASN A 111 5.73 -5.31 28.04
C ASN A 111 7.02 -4.80 27.40
N VAL A 112 7.19 -3.48 27.38
CA VAL A 112 8.43 -2.82 26.98
C VAL A 112 9.02 -2.14 28.20
N ARG A 113 10.27 -2.48 28.54
CA ARG A 113 10.98 -1.80 29.61
C ARG A 113 11.44 -0.44 29.10
N SER A 114 11.37 0.56 29.95
CA SER A 114 11.83 1.91 29.66
C SER A 114 13.33 1.97 29.29
N THR A 115 14.11 0.98 29.72
CA THR A 115 15.53 0.80 29.41
C THR A 115 15.80 -0.07 28.18
N THR A 116 14.82 -0.85 27.71
CA THR A 116 14.96 -1.71 26.53
C THR A 116 14.56 -0.94 25.29
N LEU A 117 15.50 -0.80 24.36
CA LEU A 117 15.35 -0.01 23.14
C LEU A 117 14.52 -0.70 22.04
N SER A 118 13.97 -1.90 22.29
CA SER A 118 13.11 -2.57 21.31
C SER A 118 12.09 -3.57 21.87
N LEU A 119 10.95 -3.68 21.18
CA LEU A 119 9.95 -4.74 21.37
C LEU A 119 9.78 -5.46 20.03
N ARG A 120 9.86 -6.80 20.03
CA ARG A 120 9.55 -7.64 18.87
C ARG A 120 8.15 -8.22 18.99
N ILE A 121 7.35 -8.02 17.95
CA ILE A 121 6.06 -8.70 17.76
C ILE A 121 6.17 -9.50 16.47
N THR A 122 5.81 -10.78 16.54
CA THR A 122 5.72 -11.65 15.36
C THR A 122 4.26 -11.78 14.98
N LEU A 123 3.92 -11.25 13.82
CA LEU A 123 2.59 -11.32 13.23
C LEU A 123 2.60 -12.38 12.14
N GLN A 124 1.81 -13.43 12.32
CA GLN A 124 1.64 -14.48 11.32
C GLN A 124 0.48 -14.14 10.39
N GLY A 125 0.46 -14.76 9.22
CA GLY A 125 -0.58 -14.53 8.24
C GLY A 125 -0.26 -15.13 6.87
N SER A 126 -0.96 -14.64 5.86
CA SER A 126 -0.76 -15.07 4.48
C SER A 126 -0.91 -13.91 3.50
N GLY A 127 -0.32 -14.10 2.32
CA GLY A 127 -0.36 -13.13 1.23
C GLY A 127 0.65 -12.01 1.35
N PHE A 128 1.57 -12.03 2.32
CA PHE A 128 2.61 -10.99 2.46
C PHE A 128 3.56 -10.97 1.27
N SER A 129 3.88 -9.77 0.79
CA SER A 129 4.85 -9.56 -0.28
C SER A 129 6.27 -9.81 0.23
N GLU A 130 7.09 -10.52 -0.56
CA GLU A 130 8.54 -10.62 -0.35
C GLU A 130 9.21 -9.24 -0.44
N ASN A 131 8.70 -8.39 -1.33
CA ASN A 131 9.15 -7.01 -1.43
C ASN A 131 8.50 -6.15 -0.33
N ARG A 132 9.29 -5.83 0.70
CA ARG A 132 8.87 -4.99 1.84
C ARG A 132 8.62 -3.53 1.50
N GLN A 133 9.12 -3.03 0.36
CA GLN A 133 8.81 -1.67 -0.09
C GLN A 133 7.34 -1.52 -0.50
N LEU A 134 6.68 -2.64 -0.84
CA LEU A 134 5.24 -2.69 -1.11
C LEU A 134 4.41 -2.84 0.17
N MET A 135 5.05 -2.90 1.32
CA MET A 135 4.36 -3.10 2.60
C MET A 135 4.53 -1.88 3.48
N LYS A 136 3.48 -1.54 4.22
CA LYS A 136 3.58 -0.64 5.37
C LYS A 136 2.74 -1.23 6.51
N MET A 137 3.16 -0.98 7.74
CA MET A 137 2.44 -1.41 8.92
C MET A 137 2.20 -0.21 9.83
N GLU A 138 1.09 -0.24 10.56
CA GLU A 138 0.74 0.78 11.52
C GLU A 138 -0.05 0.16 12.69
N MET A 139 0.06 0.77 13.86
CA MET A 139 -0.85 0.54 14.98
C MET A 139 -1.93 1.60 14.96
N VAL A 140 -3.15 1.18 15.28
CA VAL A 140 -4.31 2.06 15.43
C VAL A 140 -4.85 1.86 16.82
N ASP A 141 -4.84 2.91 17.64
CA ASP A 141 -5.41 2.85 18.99
C ASP A 141 -6.94 2.93 18.96
N ASP A 142 -7.58 2.78 20.12
CA ASP A 142 -9.04 2.82 20.27
C ASP A 142 -9.65 4.20 19.96
N GLU A 143 -8.85 5.26 19.96
CA GLU A 143 -9.24 6.62 19.59
C GLU A 143 -9.10 6.87 18.07
N GLY A 144 -8.49 5.93 17.34
CA GLY A 144 -8.23 6.03 15.91
C GLY A 144 -6.90 6.72 15.56
N ASN A 145 -6.04 7.02 16.54
CA ASN A 145 -4.71 7.56 16.29
C ASN A 145 -3.85 6.50 15.60
N ILE A 146 -3.08 6.93 14.60
CA ILE A 146 -2.26 6.05 13.76
C ILE A 146 -0.79 6.23 14.12
N TYR A 147 -0.12 5.10 14.34
CA TYR A 147 1.30 5.03 14.67
C TYR A 147 2.02 4.14 13.67
N PRO A 148 2.79 4.71 12.71
CA PRO A 148 3.54 3.95 11.73
C PRO A 148 4.54 3.00 12.40
N LEU A 149 4.72 1.81 11.80
CA LEU A 149 5.66 0.80 12.28
C LEU A 149 6.72 0.48 11.24
N GLY A 150 7.95 0.29 11.71
CA GLY A 150 9.01 -0.31 10.91
C GLY A 150 8.80 -1.82 10.73
N ILE A 151 8.98 -2.31 9.50
CA ILE A 151 9.02 -3.74 9.18
C ILE A 151 10.48 -4.18 9.25
N ALA A 152 10.77 -5.24 10.01
CA ALA A 152 12.13 -5.76 10.12
C ALA A 152 12.64 -6.25 8.75
N THR A 153 13.84 -5.82 8.36
CA THR A 153 14.45 -6.13 7.05
C THR A 153 15.18 -7.46 7.02
N ASN A 154 15.27 -8.20 8.13
CA ASN A 154 16.16 -9.35 8.24
C ASN A 154 15.61 -10.67 7.68
N ASN A 155 14.32 -10.75 7.30
CA ASN A 155 13.70 -11.94 6.71
C ASN A 155 12.86 -11.58 5.47
N PHE A 156 13.50 -11.35 4.32
CA PHE A 156 12.81 -10.97 3.06
C PHE A 156 12.00 -12.10 2.42
N ASN A 157 12.32 -13.36 2.73
CA ASN A 157 11.68 -14.52 2.09
C ASN A 157 10.51 -15.09 2.91
N ASP A 158 10.25 -14.54 4.09
CA ASP A 158 9.15 -15.01 4.93
C ASP A 158 7.85 -14.30 4.52
N THR A 159 7.03 -15.00 3.74
CA THR A 159 5.73 -14.53 3.27
C THR A 159 4.58 -14.91 4.21
N GLN A 160 4.90 -15.56 5.34
CA GLN A 160 3.95 -16.01 6.36
C GLN A 160 4.12 -15.26 7.68
N SER A 161 5.28 -14.65 7.91
CA SER A 161 5.59 -13.91 9.12
C SER A 161 6.10 -12.50 8.85
N LEU A 162 5.62 -11.54 9.64
CA LEU A 162 6.15 -10.20 9.73
C LEU A 162 6.67 -9.98 11.15
N ASN A 163 7.94 -9.62 11.26
CA ASN A 163 8.52 -9.19 12.52
C ASN A 163 8.45 -7.67 12.59
N ILE A 164 7.73 -7.18 13.60
CA ILE A 164 7.66 -5.76 13.94
C ILE A 164 8.75 -5.50 14.97
N ASN A 165 9.63 -4.55 14.68
CA ASN A 165 10.58 -4.05 15.66
C ASN A 165 10.17 -2.63 16.02
N LEU A 166 9.64 -2.47 17.22
CA LEU A 166 9.37 -1.14 17.79
C LEU A 166 10.67 -0.62 18.39
N SER A 167 11.02 0.64 18.14
CA SER A 167 12.20 1.28 18.70
C SER A 167 11.81 2.54 19.47
N ARG A 168 12.60 2.90 20.50
CA ARG A 168 12.43 4.17 21.22
C ARG A 168 12.61 5.39 20.31
N ASN A 169 13.26 5.22 19.15
CA ASN A 169 13.43 6.30 18.18
C ASN A 169 12.08 6.81 17.65
N ASP A 170 11.02 5.99 17.71
CA ASP A 170 9.64 6.39 17.42
C ASP A 170 9.00 6.98 18.70
N GLN A 171 9.46 8.16 19.13
CA GLN A 171 9.15 8.72 20.45
C GLN A 171 7.65 8.86 20.71
N ASP A 172 6.87 9.31 19.72
CA ASP A 172 5.43 9.52 19.86
C ASP A 172 4.72 8.20 20.17
N LEU A 173 5.07 7.15 19.44
CA LEU A 173 4.52 5.81 19.67
C LEU A 173 4.97 5.25 21.01
N PHE A 174 6.26 5.37 21.33
CA PHE A 174 6.81 4.88 22.60
C PHE A 174 6.21 5.59 23.82
N ASN A 175 5.85 6.87 23.68
CA ASN A 175 5.19 7.66 24.73
C ASN A 175 3.69 7.39 24.83
N SER A 176 3.05 6.86 23.78
CA SER A 176 1.63 6.49 23.79
C SER A 176 1.29 5.23 24.60
N PHE A 177 2.31 4.45 24.98
CA PHE A 177 2.10 3.18 25.68
C PHE A 177 1.66 3.39 27.14
N GLU A 178 0.40 3.06 27.42
CA GLU A 178 -0.25 3.15 28.72
C GLU A 178 -1.04 1.87 29.00
N THR A 179 -1.25 1.53 30.29
CA THR A 179 -1.91 0.29 30.71
C THR A 179 -3.40 0.21 30.36
N SER A 180 -4.02 1.31 29.93
CA SER A 180 -5.42 1.35 29.49
C SER A 180 -5.56 1.34 27.98
N LYS A 181 -4.52 1.70 27.21
CA LYS A 181 -4.59 1.76 25.74
C LYS A 181 -4.40 0.38 25.13
N THR A 182 -5.15 0.13 24.07
CA THR A 182 -5.00 -1.06 23.22
C THR A 182 -4.82 -0.64 21.76
N PHE A 183 -4.23 -1.53 20.97
CA PHE A 183 -3.83 -1.25 19.60
C PHE A 183 -4.23 -2.40 18.68
N ARG A 184 -4.82 -2.07 17.54
CA ARG A 184 -4.95 -3.01 16.42
C ARG A 184 -3.80 -2.81 15.45
N ILE A 185 -3.32 -3.89 14.85
CA ILE A 185 -2.24 -3.82 13.87
C ILE A 185 -2.86 -3.86 12.49
N ARG A 186 -2.60 -2.82 11.69
CA ARG A 186 -2.98 -2.76 10.28
C ARG A 186 -1.75 -3.01 9.41
N VAL A 187 -1.93 -3.87 8.42
CA VAL A 187 -0.92 -4.19 7.41
C VAL A 187 -1.48 -3.80 6.06
N TYR A 188 -0.77 -2.90 5.39
CA TYR A 188 -0.93 -2.66 3.96
C TYR A 188 0.09 -3.51 3.22
N ASN A 189 -0.41 -4.27 2.26
CA ASN A 189 0.38 -5.13 1.42
C ASN A 189 -0.02 -4.87 -0.02
N TYR A 190 0.75 -4.01 -0.67
CA TYR A 190 0.48 -3.47 -1.99
C TYR A 190 -0.93 -2.87 -2.10
N ALA A 191 -1.82 -3.44 -2.90
CA ALA A 191 -3.19 -2.97 -3.10
C ALA A 191 -4.22 -3.63 -2.16
N ARG A 192 -3.75 -4.34 -1.14
CA ARG A 192 -4.59 -4.97 -0.11
C ARG A 192 -4.23 -4.45 1.26
N GLN A 193 -5.19 -4.54 2.17
CA GLN A 193 -4.96 -4.27 3.57
C GLN A 193 -5.71 -5.27 4.44
N ALA A 194 -5.20 -5.48 5.64
CA ALA A 194 -5.89 -6.17 6.72
C ALA A 194 -5.58 -5.47 8.04
N ILE A 195 -6.50 -5.57 8.98
CA ILE A 195 -6.34 -5.09 10.35
C ILE A 195 -6.77 -6.21 11.30
N THR A 196 -6.03 -6.42 12.38
CA THR A 196 -6.44 -7.39 13.40
C THR A 196 -7.79 -7.02 13.99
N GLN A 197 -8.65 -8.02 14.19
CA GLN A 197 -9.96 -7.83 14.78
C GLN A 197 -9.82 -7.50 16.27
N TYR A 198 -8.98 -8.26 16.97
CA TYR A 198 -8.75 -8.11 18.40
C TYR A 198 -7.50 -7.26 18.64
N PRO A 199 -7.55 -6.32 19.61
CA PRO A 199 -6.39 -5.49 19.89
C PRO A 199 -5.37 -6.25 20.73
N ILE A 200 -4.13 -5.76 20.71
CA ILE A 200 -3.10 -6.08 21.69
C ILE A 200 -2.97 -4.92 22.67
N GLN A 201 -2.34 -5.17 23.82
CA GLN A 201 -1.95 -4.10 24.72
C GLN A 201 -0.43 -4.09 24.88
N ILE A 202 0.14 -2.89 24.89
CA ILE A 202 1.57 -2.68 25.07
C ILE A 202 1.73 -1.80 26.31
N THR A 203 2.33 -2.36 27.36
CA THR A 203 2.58 -1.66 28.61
C THR A 203 4.05 -1.28 28.74
N LYS A 204 4.29 -0.12 29.33
CA LYS A 204 5.63 0.38 29.64
C LYS A 204 5.90 0.21 31.13
N THR A 205 7.05 -0.37 31.48
CA THR A 205 7.54 -0.53 32.86
C THR A 205 8.90 0.10 33.07
#